data_AF-A0A5P8WHI7-F1
#
_entry.id   AF-A0A5P8WHI7-F1
#
_cell.length_a   1.000
_cell.length_b   1.000
_cell.length_c   1.000
_cell.angle_alpha   90.00
_cell.angle_beta   90.00
_cell.angle_gamma   90.00
#
_symmetry.space_group_name_H-M   'P 1'
#
loop_
_entity.id
_entity.type
_entity.pdbx_description
1 polymer ?
#
loop_
_entity_poly.entity_id
_entity_poly.type
_entity_poly.pdbx_seq_one_letter_code
_entity_poly.pdbx_strand_id
1 'polypeptide(L)' 'MAIESRLTIRIEEEIRTAFRSKVEAQGKTVTDVLLKFIKEYVETENSENGHDVAQIEQRVQRLESLVEECLGELVA' A
#
# COMPACT_ATOMS: atom_id res chain seq x y z
N MET A 1 -1.11 -24.41 -16.71
CA MET A 1 -2.50 -24.47 -16.20
C MET A 1 -2.59 -23.47 -15.06
N ALA A 2 -3.50 -22.50 -15.12
CA ALA A 2 -3.69 -21.57 -14.00
C ALA A 2 -4.33 -22.36 -12.85
N ILE A 3 -3.68 -22.36 -11.68
CA ILE A 3 -4.22 -23.00 -10.48
C ILE A 3 -5.30 -22.04 -9.94
N GLU A 4 -6.56 -22.38 -10.14
CA GLU A 4 -7.67 -21.62 -9.58
C GLU A 4 -7.83 -21.97 -8.09
N SER A 5 -7.72 -20.96 -7.24
CA SER A 5 -7.92 -21.08 -5.79
C SER A 5 -9.19 -20.35 -5.37
N ARG A 6 -9.95 -20.92 -4.42
CA ARG A 6 -11.17 -20.32 -3.88
C ARG A 6 -10.92 -19.72 -2.50
N LEU A 7 -11.42 -18.52 -2.28
CA LEU A 7 -11.38 -17.81 -1.00
C LEU A 7 -12.80 -17.58 -0.49
N THR A 8 -13.09 -18.03 0.74
CA THR A 8 -14.37 -17.77 1.41
C THR A 8 -14.13 -16.79 2.56
N ILE A 9 -14.81 -15.64 2.53
CA ILE A 9 -14.65 -14.58 3.52
C ILE A 9 -15.97 -14.42 4.28
N ARG A 10 -15.88 -14.28 5.61
CA ARG A 10 -17.02 -13.91 6.46
C ARG A 10 -16.99 -12.41 6.70
N ILE A 11 -18.10 -11.75 6.40
CA ILE A 11 -18.32 -10.31 6.64
C ILE A 11 -19.72 -10.11 7.20
N GLU A 12 -19.93 -8.98 7.86
CA GLU A 12 -21.25 -8.58 8.35
C GLU A 12 -22.24 -8.39 7.19
N GLU A 13 -23.51 -8.73 7.44
CA GLU A 13 -24.56 -8.69 6.41
C GLU A 13 -24.81 -7.27 5.89
N GLU A 14 -24.75 -6.27 6.77
CA GLU A 14 -24.92 -4.86 6.40
C GLU A 14 -23.84 -4.42 5.41
N ILE A 15 -22.58 -4.76 5.70
CA ILE A 15 -21.43 -4.45 4.85
C ILE A 15 -21.54 -5.18 3.51
N ARG A 16 -21.92 -6.48 3.52
CA ARG A 16 -22.13 -7.25 2.29
C ARG A 16 -23.16 -6.57 1.38
N THR A 17 -24.27 -6.13 1.95
CA THR A 17 -25.39 -5.53 1.23
C THR A 17 -25.00 -4.17 0.65
N ALA A 18 -24.39 -3.31 1.48
CA ALA A 18 -23.89 -2.00 1.06
C ALA A 18 -22.83 -2.12 -0.04
N PHE A 19 -21.88 -3.05 0.12
CA PHE A 19 -20.83 -3.30 -0.85
C PHE A 19 -21.41 -3.75 -2.19
N ARG A 20 -22.33 -4.73 -2.18
CA ARG A 20 -22.98 -5.23 -3.40
C ARG A 20 -23.72 -4.11 -4.14
N SER A 21 -24.53 -3.33 -3.43
CA SER A 21 -25.29 -2.21 -4.03
C SER A 21 -24.38 -1.19 -4.70
N LYS A 22 -23.27 -0.81 -4.04
CA LYS A 22 -22.29 0.13 -4.57
C LYS A 22 -21.58 -0.39 -5.83
N VAL A 23 -21.29 -1.69 -5.86
CA VAL A 23 -20.62 -2.34 -6.99
C VAL A 23 -21.55 -2.44 -8.21
N GLU A 24 -22.81 -2.82 -7.99
CA GLU A 24 -23.82 -2.89 -9.06
C GLU A 24 -24.12 -1.50 -9.64
N ALA A 25 -24.20 -0.45 -8.80
CA ALA A 25 -24.38 0.92 -9.27
C ALA A 25 -23.26 1.43 -10.18
N GLN A 26 -22.06 0.83 -10.11
CA GLN A 26 -20.92 1.16 -10.95
C GLN A 26 -20.79 0.26 -12.19
N GLY A 27 -21.74 -0.68 -12.40
CA GLY A 27 -21.69 -1.64 -13.49
C GLY A 27 -20.53 -2.65 -13.39
N LYS A 28 -20.01 -2.89 -12.18
CA LYS A 28 -18.90 -3.80 -11.92
C LYS A 28 -19.39 -5.08 -11.24
N THR A 29 -18.53 -6.11 -11.18
CA THR A 29 -18.81 -7.30 -10.37
C THR A 29 -18.08 -7.24 -9.02
N VAL A 30 -18.64 -7.92 -8.02
CA VAL A 30 -18.03 -8.07 -6.68
C VAL A 30 -16.64 -8.68 -6.79
N THR A 31 -16.48 -9.67 -7.67
CA THR A 31 -15.22 -10.36 -7.93
C THR A 31 -14.17 -9.41 -8.50
N ASP A 32 -14.50 -8.57 -9.48
CA ASP A 32 -13.54 -7.63 -10.08
C ASP A 32 -13.00 -6.64 -9.06
N VAL A 33 -13.87 -6.13 -8.20
CA VAL A 33 -13.50 -5.17 -7.16
C VAL A 33 -12.62 -5.84 -6.10
N LEU A 34 -12.99 -7.03 -5.61
CA LEU A 34 -12.19 -7.75 -4.63
C LEU A 34 -10.83 -8.19 -5.19
N LEU A 35 -10.79 -8.69 -6.43
CA LEU A 35 -9.53 -9.03 -7.09
C LEU A 35 -8.63 -7.82 -7.24
N LYS A 36 -9.18 -6.66 -7.61
CA LYS A 36 -8.41 -5.42 -7.71
C LYS A 36 -7.82 -5.03 -6.34
N PHE A 37 -8.63 -5.05 -5.29
CA PHE A 37 -8.15 -4.76 -3.93
C PHE A 37 -7.07 -5.73 -3.46
N ILE A 38 -7.24 -7.04 -3.71
CA ILE A 38 -6.26 -8.06 -3.34
C ILE A 38 -4.95 -7.84 -4.11
N LYS A 39 -5.01 -7.53 -5.41
CA LYS A 39 -3.83 -7.22 -6.22
C LYS A 39 -3.12 -5.98 -5.70
N GLU A 40 -3.85 -4.88 -5.50
CA GLU A 40 -3.28 -3.64 -4.95
C GLU A 40 -2.64 -3.87 -3.58
N TYR A 41 -3.27 -4.66 -2.70
CA TYR A 41 -2.73 -4.97 -1.38
C TYR A 41 -1.42 -5.77 -1.47
N VAL A 42 -1.39 -6.84 -2.27
CA VAL A 42 -0.19 -7.67 -2.47
C VAL A 42 0.91 -6.90 -3.20
N GLU A 43 0.54 -6.08 -4.19
CA GLU A 43 1.47 -5.22 -4.92
C GLU A 43 1.98 -4.08 -4.04
N THR A 44 1.24 -3.61 -3.03
CA THR A 44 1.72 -2.63 -2.04
C THR A 44 2.72 -3.27 -1.06
N GLU A 45 2.57 -4.55 -0.72
CA GLU A 45 3.58 -5.29 0.05
C GLU A 45 4.82 -5.64 -0.79
N ASN A 46 4.65 -5.91 -2.10
CA ASN A 46 5.74 -6.31 -2.99
C ASN A 46 6.42 -5.14 -3.74
N SER A 47 5.77 -3.99 -3.87
CA SER A 47 6.34 -2.77 -4.44
C SER A 47 6.84 -1.87 -3.32
N GLU A 48 8.16 -1.91 -3.08
CA GLU A 48 8.99 -0.72 -2.94
C GLU A 48 8.77 0.24 -1.75
N ASN A 49 7.69 0.20 -0.96
CA ASN A 49 7.51 1.13 0.15
C ASN A 49 8.46 0.88 1.33
N GLY A 50 8.89 -0.37 1.56
CA GLY A 50 9.93 -0.64 2.55
C GLY A 50 11.33 -0.18 2.10
N HIS A 51 11.59 -0.22 0.78
CA HIS A 51 12.89 0.15 0.22
C HIS A 51 13.01 1.67 0.02
N ASP A 52 11.91 2.35 -0.33
CA ASP A 52 11.85 3.80 -0.46
C ASP A 52 11.88 4.48 0.91
N VAL A 53 11.16 3.98 1.90
CA VAL A 53 11.24 4.53 3.27
C VAL A 53 12.64 4.36 3.85
N ALA A 54 13.26 3.18 3.68
CA ALA A 54 14.64 2.95 4.12
C ALA A 54 15.67 3.82 3.37
N GLN A 55 15.49 4.06 2.06
CA GLN A 55 16.35 4.98 1.31
C GLN A 55 16.14 6.44 1.70
N ILE A 56 14.89 6.85 1.98
CA ILE A 56 14.57 8.19 2.45
C ILE A 56 15.21 8.43 3.82
N GLU A 57 15.09 7.48 4.75
CA GLU A 57 15.73 7.54 6.07
C GLU A 57 17.25 7.70 5.95
N GLN A 58 17.92 6.90 5.12
CA GLN A 58 19.36 7.04 4.87
C GLN A 58 19.74 8.40 4.28
N ARG A 59 18.93 8.93 3.36
CA ARG A 59 19.20 10.24 2.73
C ARG A 59 19.01 11.39 3.71
N VAL A 60 18.01 11.30 4.60
CA VAL A 60 17.79 12.28 5.68
C VAL A 60 18.96 12.27 6.65
N GLN A 61 19.38 11.08 7.10
CA GLN A 61 20.49 10.95 8.06
C GLN A 61 21.80 11.52 7.50
N ARG A 62 22.08 11.31 6.21
CA ARG A 62 23.25 11.89 5.53
C ARG A 62 23.17 13.42 5.42
N LEU A 63 21.98 13.96 5.17
CA LEU A 63 21.76 15.41 5.12
C LEU A 63 21.96 16.04 6.50
N GLU A 64 21.46 15.40 7.55
CA GLU A 64 21.66 15.86 8.94
C GLU A 64 23.14 15.92 9.30
N SER A 65 23.92 14.89 8.99
CA SER A 65 25.38 14.90 9.24
C SER A 65 26.11 16.00 8.47
N LEU A 66 25.75 16.25 7.20
CA LEU A 66 26.37 17.32 6.41
C LEU A 66 25.99 18.71 6.93
N VAL A 67 24.76 18.88 7.43
CA VAL A 67 24.31 20.12 8.04
C VAL A 67 25.03 20.35 9.36
N GLU A 68 25.21 19.32 10.20
CA GLU A 68 26.01 19.42 11.43
C GLU A 68 27.48 19.77 11.14
N GLU A 69 28.09 19.16 10.13
CA GLU A 69 29.46 19.46 9.71
C GLU A 69 29.60 20.90 9.21
N CYS A 70 28.70 21.34 8.32
CA CYS A 70 28.72 22.71 7.78
C CYS A 70 28.42 23.76 8.84
N LEU A 71 27.52 23.49 9.78
CA LEU A 71 27.21 24.41 10.88
C LEU A 71 28.30 24.41 11.95
N GLY A 72 28.97 23.28 12.19
CA GLY A 72 30.13 23.17 13.07
C GLY A 72 31.33 23.99 12.58
N GLU A 73 31.56 24.05 11.27
CA GLU A 73 32.60 24.88 10.66
C GLU A 73 32.26 26.38 10.61
N LEU A 74 30.98 26.76 10.70
CA LEU A 74 30.52 28.16 10.68
C LEU A 74 30.57 28.83 12.06
N VAL A 75 30.70 28.06 13.13
CA VAL A 75 30.68 28.52 14.54
C VAL A 75 32.07 28.38 15.21
N ALA A 76 33.03 27.74 14.56
CA ALA A 76 34.44 27.62 14.99
C ALA A 76 35.31 28.77 14.44
#